data_AF-A0A929IEV3-F1
#
_entry.id   AF-A0A929IEV3-F1
#
_cell.length_a   1.000
_cell.length_b   1.000
_cell.length_c   1.000
_cell.angle_alpha   90.00
_cell.angle_beta   90.00
_cell.angle_gamma   90.00
#
_symmetry.space_group_name_H-M   'P 1'
#
loop_
_entity.id
_entity.type
_entity.pdbx_description
1 polymer ?
#
loop_
_entity_poly.entity_id
_entity_poly.type
_entity_poly.pdbx_seq_one_letter_code
_entity_poly.pdbx_strand_id
1 'polypeptide(L)' 'MSSDIEIERAINFGGFDYIKEVQKKYGIKKFKEILMNNRNLSRKAVNYWCLRLNIDRNLARAFKTKNIWMPFR' A
#
# COMPACT_ATOMS: atom_id res chain seq x y z
N MET A 1 8.95 -7.39 14.02
CA MET A 1 8.20 -6.36 13.26
C MET A 1 6.78 -6.85 13.07
N SER A 2 5.79 -5.95 13.14
CA SER A 2 4.42 -6.30 12.73
C SER A 2 4.39 -6.61 11.22
N SER A 3 3.63 -7.62 10.82
CA SER A 3 3.43 -7.98 9.39
C SER A 3 3.02 -6.78 8.55
N ASP A 4 2.30 -5.83 9.15
CA ASP A 4 1.70 -4.73 8.42
C ASP A 4 2.73 -3.68 8.03
N ILE A 5 3.71 -3.46 8.91
CA ILE A 5 4.85 -2.57 8.67
C ILE A 5 5.74 -3.15 7.56
N GLU A 6 5.95 -4.47 7.55
CA GLU A 6 6.75 -5.12 6.52
C GLU A 6 6.10 -5.03 5.14
N ILE A 7 4.77 -5.25 5.07
CA ILE A 7 3.99 -5.09 3.84
C ILE A 7 3.97 -3.63 3.38
N GLU A 8 3.79 -2.67 4.30
CA GLU A 8 3.84 -1.24 3.97
C GLU A 8 5.17 -0.85 3.33
N ARG A 9 6.28 -1.29 3.91
CA ARG A 9 7.62 -1.05 3.38
C ARG A 9 7.82 -1.71 2.03
N ALA A 10 7.35 -2.95 1.87
CA ALA A 10 7.41 -3.65 0.59
C ALA A 10 6.65 -2.90 -0.50
N ILE A 11 5.45 -2.39 -0.20
CA ILE A 11 4.64 -1.62 -1.17
C ILE A 11 5.34 -0.32 -1.57
N ASN A 12 5.88 0.44 -0.60
CA ASN A 12 6.46 1.76 -0.86
C ASN A 12 7.87 1.70 -1.48
N PHE A 13 8.69 0.73 -1.06
CA PHE A 13 10.13 0.74 -1.32
C PHE A 13 10.70 -0.60 -1.80
N GLY A 14 9.90 -1.66 -1.82
CA GLY A 14 10.35 -3.00 -2.18
C GLY A 14 10.63 -3.17 -3.67
N GLY A 15 11.72 -3.89 -3.98
CA GLY A 15 11.93 -4.46 -5.31
C GLY A 15 10.99 -5.63 -5.60
N PHE A 16 10.92 -6.07 -6.86
CA PHE A 16 9.98 -7.12 -7.27
C PHE A 16 10.17 -8.44 -6.52
N ASP A 17 11.42 -8.85 -6.28
CA ASP A 17 11.73 -10.09 -5.56
C ASP A 17 11.26 -10.03 -4.10
N TYR A 18 11.57 -8.93 -3.42
CA TYR A 18 11.14 -8.73 -2.03
C TYR A 18 9.62 -8.71 -1.91
N ILE A 19 8.91 -8.10 -2.86
CA ILE A 19 7.44 -8.10 -2.85
C ILE A 19 6.89 -9.50 -3.08
N LYS A 20 7.51 -10.30 -3.96
CA LYS A 20 7.12 -11.69 -4.18
C LYS A 20 7.28 -12.53 -2.92
N GLU A 21 8.37 -12.33 -2.18
CA GLU A 21 8.59 -12.99 -0.88
C GLU A 21 7.54 -12.57 0.15
N VAL A 22 7.28 -11.28 0.29
CA VAL A 22 6.27 -10.74 1.22
C VAL A 22 4.86 -11.24 0.89
N GLN A 23 4.50 -11.27 -0.40
CA GLN A 23 3.22 -11.82 -0.86
C GLN A 23 3.11 -13.33 -0.58
N LYS A 24 4.20 -14.09 -0.76
CA LYS A 24 4.25 -15.52 -0.43
C LYS A 24 4.13 -15.76 1.08
N LYS A 25 4.79 -14.93 1.89
CA LYS A 25 4.86 -15.05 3.35
C LYS A 25 3.53 -14.73 4.03
N TYR A 26 2.87 -13.65 3.63
CA TYR A 26 1.66 -13.14 4.29
C TYR A 26 0.37 -13.35 3.51
N GLY A 27 0.47 -13.80 2.26
CA GLY A 27 -0.66 -14.02 1.38
C GLY A 27 -1.14 -12.75 0.68
N ILE A 28 -1.65 -12.94 -0.54
CA ILE A 28 -2.14 -11.83 -1.38
C ILE A 28 -3.34 -11.10 -0.78
N LYS A 29 -4.18 -11.78 0.01
CA LYS A 29 -5.36 -11.18 0.65
C LYS A 29 -4.96 -10.09 1.64
N LYS A 30 -4.00 -10.39 2.54
CA LYS A 30 -3.48 -9.44 3.51
C LYS A 30 -2.71 -8.30 2.84
N PHE A 31 -1.95 -8.62 1.79
CA PHE A 31 -1.30 -7.60 0.96
C PHE A 31 -2.31 -6.60 0.37
N LYS A 32 -3.40 -7.09 -0.23
CA LYS A 32 -4.48 -6.26 -0.77
C LYS A 32 -5.18 -5.44 0.32
N GLU A 33 -5.45 -6.04 1.47
CA GLU A 33 -6.07 -5.34 2.60
C GLU A 33 -5.25 -4.10 3.02
N ILE A 34 -3.93 -4.27 3.19
CA ILE A 34 -3.04 -3.17 3.57
C ILE A 34 -2.92 -2.14 2.44
N LEU A 35 -2.77 -2.59 1.19
CA LEU A 35 -2.74 -1.71 0.03
C LEU A 35 -3.97 -0.79 -0.03
N MET A 36 -5.16 -1.32 0.28
CA MET A 36 -6.41 -0.56 0.19
C MET A 36 -6.68 0.31 1.41
N ASN A 37 -6.28 -0.12 2.61
CA ASN A 37 -6.68 0.52 3.85
C ASN A 37 -5.64 1.48 4.46
N ASN A 38 -4.38 1.37 4.06
CA ASN A 38 -3.31 2.16 4.64
C ASN A 38 -3.23 3.57 4.02
N ARG A 39 -3.24 4.60 4.87
CA ARG A 39 -3.16 6.02 4.48
C ARG A 39 -1.72 6.52 4.30
N ASN A 40 -0.73 5.80 4.85
CA ASN A 40 0.68 6.18 4.84
C ASN A 40 1.40 5.71 3.57
N LEU A 41 0.73 4.92 2.72
CA LEU A 41 1.26 4.52 1.44
C LEU A 41 1.32 5.71 0.47
N SER A 42 2.42 5.80 -0.29
CA SER A 42 2.54 6.80 -1.32
C SER A 42 1.51 6.55 -2.43
N ARG A 43 0.83 7.60 -2.89
CA ARG A 43 -0.18 7.48 -3.96
C ARG A 43 0.40 6.84 -5.23
N LYS A 44 1.67 7.10 -5.55
CA LYS A 44 2.37 6.50 -6.69
C LYS A 44 2.48 4.99 -6.55
N ALA A 45 2.93 4.50 -5.38
CA ALA A 45 3.03 3.07 -5.12
C ALA A 45 1.64 2.40 -5.14
N VAL A 46 0.65 3.00 -4.47
CA VAL A 46 -0.72 2.48 -4.46
C VAL A 46 -1.29 2.38 -5.88
N ASN A 47 -1.13 3.42 -6.69
CA ASN A 47 -1.58 3.42 -8.08
C ASN A 47 -0.96 2.28 -8.90
N TYR A 48 0.35 2.09 -8.78
CA TYR A 48 1.06 1.03 -9.48
C TYR A 48 0.53 -0.36 -9.10
N TRP A 49 0.38 -0.64 -7.80
CA TRP A 49 -0.10 -1.95 -7.34
C TRP A 49 -1.58 -2.18 -7.64
N CYS A 50 -2.41 -1.13 -7.59
CA CYS A 50 -3.79 -1.20 -8.06
C CYS A 50 -3.86 -1.59 -9.55
N LEU A 51 -3.06 -0.96 -10.41
CA LEU A 51 -2.95 -1.34 -11.82
C LEU A 51 -2.49 -2.79 -11.99
N ARG A 52 -1.43 -3.19 -11.29
CA ARG A 52 -0.86 -4.54 -11.40
C ARG A 52 -1.82 -5.64 -10.95
N LEU A 53 -2.69 -5.33 -9.99
CA LEU A 53 -3.66 -6.28 -9.41
C LEU A 53 -5.07 -6.14 -10.00
N ASN A 54 -5.25 -5.27 -10.99
CA ASN A 54 -6.54 -4.94 -11.61
C ASN A 54 -7.60 -4.51 -10.56
N ILE A 55 -7.22 -3.58 -9.68
CA ILE A 55 -8.06 -3.01 -8.62
C ILE A 55 -8.31 -1.54 -8.93
N ASP A 56 -9.54 -1.06 -8.75
CA ASP A 56 -9.84 0.37 -8.83
C ASP A 56 -9.14 1.15 -7.70
N ARG A 57 -8.18 2.00 -8.07
CA ARG A 57 -7.41 2.83 -7.14
C ARG A 57 -8.27 3.81 -6.35
N ASN A 58 -9.43 4.22 -6.88
CA ASN A 58 -10.31 5.18 -6.21
C ASN A 58 -10.93 4.60 -4.95
N LEU A 59 -10.95 3.27 -4.83
CA LEU A 59 -11.40 2.58 -3.62
C LEU A 59 -10.38 2.68 -2.47
N ALA A 60 -9.08 2.91 -2.77
CA ALA A 60 -8.01 2.93 -1.79
C ALA A 60 -8.02 4.21 -0.92
N ARG A 61 -7.78 4.03 0.39
CA ARG A 61 -7.81 5.13 1.38
C ARG A 61 -6.76 6.22 1.13
N ALA A 62 -5.64 5.88 0.47
CA ALA A 62 -4.60 6.83 0.07
C ALA A 62 -5.10 7.90 -0.93
N PHE A 63 -6.15 7.60 -1.70
CA PHE A 63 -6.77 8.53 -2.66
C PHE A 63 -8.01 9.24 -2.11
N LYS A 64 -8.67 8.67 -1.09
CA LYS A 64 -9.86 9.27 -0.45
C LYS A 64 -9.54 10.42 0.50
N THR A 65 -8.29 10.53 0.94
CA THR A 65 -7.89 11.51 1.95
C THR A 65 -7.27 12.73 1.28
N LYS A 66 -7.86 13.91 1.50
CA LYS A 66 -7.18 15.19 1.22
C LYS A 66 -6.14 15.39 2.33
N ASN A 67 -4.86 15.26 2.00
CA ASN A 67 -3.78 15.71 2.88
C ASN A 67 -3.77 17.23 2.83
N ILE A 68 -4.66 17.85 3.63
CA ILE A 68 -4.64 19.28 3.85
C ILE A 68 -3.47 19.52 4.80
N TRP A 69 -2.39 20.10 4.27
CA TRP A 69 -1.32 20.59 5.13
C TRP A 69 -1.90 21.73 5.95
N MET A 70 -1.97 21.56 7.27
CA MET A 70 -2.40 22.60 8.20
C MET A 70 -1.18 23.06 9.00
N PRO A 71 -0.89 24.38 9.02
CA PRO A 71 0.33 24.90 9.64
C PRO A 71 0.34 24.86 11.18
N PHE A 72 -0.77 24.53 11.85
CA PHE A 72 -0.87 24.58 13.31
C PHE A 72 -1.70 23.42 13.87
N ARG A 73 -1.30 22.91 15.03
CA ARG A 73 -1.94 21.82 15.77
C ARG A 73 -2.21 22.26 17.20
#